data_AF-X1V3V7-F1
#
_entry.id   AF-X1V3V7-F1
#
_cell.length_a   1.000
_cell.length_b   1.000
_cell.length_c   1.000
_cell.angle_alpha   90.00
_cell.angle_beta   90.00
_cell.angle_gamma   90.00
#
_symmetry.space_group_name_H-M   'P 1'
#
loop_
_entity.id
_entity.type
_entity.pdbx_description
1 polymer ?
#
loop_
_entity_poly.entity_id
_entity_poly.type
_entity_poly.pdbx_seq_one_letter_code
_entity_poly.pdbx_strand_id
1 'polypeptide(L)' 'MNYRNSVILAHEDIATPTTKTLDITLKDIISRLGIQIKATNAGNAPTAHPANILSSIEVVDGSDVLFSLSGKE' A
#
# COMPACT_ATOMS: atom_id res chain seq x y z
N MET A 1 25.88 -5.15 -3.05
CA MET A 1 25.24 -3.90 -3.50
C MET A 1 23.99 -3.72 -2.64
N ASN A 2 24.15 -3.13 -1.45
CA ASN A 2 23.26 -3.34 -0.31
C ASN A 2 22.14 -2.29 -0.17
N TYR A 3 21.96 -1.41 -1.17
CA TYR A 3 21.09 -0.22 -1.07
C TYR A 3 19.94 -0.19 -2.10
N ARG A 4 19.52 -1.33 -2.67
CA ARG A 4 18.44 -1.32 -3.67
C ARG A 4 17.03 -1.28 -3.07
N ASN A 5 16.89 -1.44 -1.76
CA ASN A 5 15.61 -1.38 -1.08
C ASN A 5 15.65 -0.23 -0.07
N SER A 6 14.62 0.61 -0.10
CA SER A 6 14.39 1.65 0.89
C SER A 6 13.02 1.43 1.50
N VAL A 7 12.92 1.59 2.82
CA VAL A 7 11.65 1.61 3.52
C VAL A 7 11.14 3.05 3.51
N ILE A 8 10.08 3.29 2.75
CA ILE A 8 9.48 4.62 2.58
C ILE A 8 8.49 4.97 3.70
N LEU A 9 7.93 3.95 4.36
CA LEU A 9 6.99 4.11 5.46
C LEU A 9 7.31 3.06 6.54
N ALA A 10 7.50 3.51 7.78
CA ALA A 10 7.59 2.63 8.92
C ALA A 10 6.24 1.96 9.21
N HIS A 11 6.25 0.82 9.91
CA HIS A 11 5.01 0.15 10.27
C HIS A 11 4.11 1.07 11.11
N GLU A 12 2.83 1.15 10.74
CA GLU A 12 1.82 1.93 11.44
C GLU A 12 0.54 1.12 11.60
N ASP A 13 -0.14 1.37 12.72
CA ASP A 13 -1.45 0.79 13.02
C ASP A 13 -2.57 1.71 12.53
N ILE A 14 -3.59 1.11 11.94
CA ILE A 14 -4.80 1.80 11.46
C ILE A 14 -6.00 1.16 12.15
N ALA A 15 -6.61 1.89 13.10
CA ALA A 15 -7.78 1.40 13.85
C ALA A 15 -9.11 1.68 13.12
N THR A 16 -9.14 2.68 12.23
CA THR A 16 -10.33 3.12 11.50
C THR A 16 -10.00 3.26 10.01
N PRO A 17 -10.93 2.95 9.08
CA PRO A 17 -10.70 3.12 7.66
C PRO A 17 -10.19 4.53 7.33
N THR A 18 -9.07 4.62 6.62
CA THR A 18 -8.42 5.88 6.26
C THR A 18 -7.71 5.75 4.92
N THR A 19 -7.53 6.88 4.25
CA THR A 19 -6.70 7.00 3.05
C THR A 19 -5.41 7.70 3.43
N LYS A 20 -4.27 7.11 3.07
CA LYS A 20 -2.96 7.70 3.33
C LYS A 20 -2.23 7.96 2.02
N THR A 21 -1.89 9.22 1.79
CA THR A 21 -1.02 9.64 0.70
C THR A 21 0.42 9.63 1.17
N LEU A 22 1.32 9.06 0.36
CA LEU A 22 2.75 9.04 0.61
C LEU A 22 3.46 9.74 -0.54
N ASP A 23 4.11 10.86 -0.24
CA ASP A 23 4.88 11.59 -1.24
C ASP A 23 6.23 10.91 -1.44
N ILE A 24 6.51 10.50 -2.67
CA ILE A 24 7.76 9.84 -3.04
C ILE A 24 8.61 10.84 -3.83
N THR A 25 9.70 11.31 -3.21
CA THR A 25 10.70 12.11 -3.94
C THR A 25 11.66 11.17 -4.68
N LEU A 26 11.63 11.20 -6.00
CA LEU A 26 12.48 10.37 -6.84
C LEU A 26 13.92 10.92 -6.87
N LYS A 27 14.88 10.10 -6.43
CA LYS A 27 16.32 10.35 -6.64
C LYS A 27 16.90 9.49 -7.76
N ASP A 28 16.31 8.33 -7.98
CA ASP A 28 16.71 7.34 -8.98
C ASP A 28 15.47 6.56 -9.44
N ILE A 29 15.59 5.77 -10.51
CA ILE A 29 14.49 5.02 -11.11
C ILE A 29 14.01 3.93 -10.15
N ILE A 30 12.70 3.88 -9.91
CA ILE A 30 12.05 2.83 -9.13
C ILE A 30 11.62 1.71 -10.07
N SER A 31 12.12 0.50 -9.84
CA SER A 31 11.72 -0.69 -10.60
C SER A 31 10.55 -1.44 -9.97
N ARG A 32 10.31 -1.26 -8.66
CA ARG A 32 9.24 -1.94 -7.91
C ARG A 32 8.89 -1.21 -6.63
N LEU A 33 7.60 -1.07 -6.36
CA LEU A 33 7.06 -0.72 -5.04
C LEU A 33 6.48 -1.98 -4.39
N GLY A 34 6.91 -2.26 -3.17
CA GLY A 34 6.38 -3.36 -2.36
C GLY A 34 5.52 -2.80 -1.23
N ILE A 35 4.29 -3.31 -1.13
CA ILE A 35 3.36 -2.94 -0.05
C ILE A 35 3.12 -4.18 0.79
N GLN A 36 3.34 -4.06 2.11
CA GLN A 36 3.12 -5.14 3.05
C GLN A 36 2.06 -4.73 4.06
N ILE A 37 1.05 -5.58 4.21
CA ILE A 37 -0.06 -5.34 5.12
C ILE A 37 -0.19 -6.50 6.07
N LYS A 38 -0.29 -6.16 7.35
CA LYS A 38 -0.59 -7.11 8.41
C LYS A 38 -1.99 -6.78 8.91
N ALA A 39 -2.93 -7.68 8.67
CA ALA A 39 -4.31 -7.54 9.12
C ALA A 39 -4.57 -8.48 10.31
N THR A 40 -5.41 -8.02 11.24
CA THR A 40 -5.98 -8.85 12.31
C THR A 40 -7.49 -8.89 12.13
N ASN A 41 -8.06 -10.09 12.06
CA ASN A 41 -9.50 -10.24 11.93
C ASN A 41 -10.20 -9.79 13.23
N ALA A 42 -11.27 -9.00 13.09
CA ALA A 42 -12.11 -8.61 14.21
C ALA A 42 -13.00 -9.76 14.75
N GLY A 43 -13.10 -10.87 14.00
CA GLY A 43 -13.87 -12.04 14.38
C GLY A 43 -13.53 -13.25 13.50
N ASN A 44 -14.16 -14.38 13.79
CA ASN A 44 -13.85 -15.65 13.13
C ASN A 44 -14.83 -16.02 12.02
N ALA A 45 -15.93 -15.27 11.87
CA ALA A 45 -16.90 -15.50 10.82
C ALA A 45 -16.34 -15.00 9.47
N PRO A 46 -16.28 -15.84 8.43
CA PRO A 46 -15.79 -15.43 7.12
C PRO A 46 -16.86 -14.57 6.42
N THR A 47 -16.65 -13.26 6.38
CA THR A 47 -17.55 -12.31 5.72
C THR A 47 -17.03 -11.86 4.35
N ALA A 48 -15.72 -11.84 4.15
CA ALA A 48 -15.06 -11.40 2.92
C ALA A 48 -13.63 -11.95 2.81
N HIS A 49 -13.02 -11.79 1.62
CA HIS A 49 -11.61 -12.10 1.42
C HIS A 49 -10.71 -11.12 2.20
N PRO A 50 -9.66 -11.57 2.92
CA PRO A 50 -8.82 -10.68 3.73
C PRO A 50 -8.21 -9.51 2.96
N ALA A 51 -7.88 -9.72 1.69
CA ALA A 51 -7.28 -8.68 0.85
C ALA A 51 -8.26 -7.52 0.50
N ASN A 52 -9.57 -7.66 0.77
CA ASN A 52 -10.52 -6.55 0.68
C ASN A 52 -10.32 -5.48 1.77
N ILE A 53 -9.38 -5.66 2.71
CA ILE A 53 -9.01 -4.62 3.67
C ILE A 53 -8.49 -3.35 2.98
N LEU A 54 -7.95 -3.49 1.77
CA LEU A 54 -7.61 -2.38 0.90
C LEU A 54 -8.69 -2.18 -0.16
N SER A 55 -9.29 -0.99 -0.16
CA SER A 55 -10.20 -0.57 -1.23
C SER A 55 -9.45 -0.22 -2.51
N SER A 56 -8.38 0.56 -2.40
CA SER A 56 -7.57 1.01 -3.53
C SER A 56 -6.12 1.30 -3.12
N ILE A 57 -5.22 1.11 -4.08
CA ILE A 57 -3.83 1.53 -4.10
C ILE A 57 -3.62 2.25 -5.42
N GLU A 58 -3.17 3.50 -5.35
CA GLU A 58 -2.95 4.32 -6.54
C GLU A 58 -1.52 4.85 -6.55
N VAL A 59 -0.90 4.81 -7.73
CA VAL A 59 0.37 5.48 -8.01
C VAL A 59 0.08 6.64 -8.94
N VAL A 60 0.30 7.85 -8.46
CA VAL A 60 -0.04 9.10 -9.14
C VAL A 60 1.23 9.88 -9.44
N ASP A 61 1.37 10.39 -10.66
CA ASP A 61 2.39 11.35 -11.06
C ASP A 61 1.72 12.66 -11.50
N GLY A 62 1.71 13.65 -10.59
CA GLY A 62 1.00 14.91 -10.80
C GLY A 62 -0.50 14.70 -10.97
N SER A 63 -1.00 14.84 -12.20
CA SER A 63 -2.41 14.63 -12.55
C SER A 63 -2.68 13.28 -13.22
N ASP A 64 -1.65 12.48 -13.47
CA ASP A 64 -1.77 11.18 -14.15
C ASP A 64 -1.78 10.03 -13.15
N VAL A 65 -2.64 9.04 -13.39
CA VAL A 65 -2.73 7.82 -12.56
C VAL A 65 -2.00 6.70 -13.30
N LEU A 66 -0.79 6.39 -12.86
CA LEU A 66 0.06 5.38 -13.47
C LEU A 66 -0.43 3.97 -13.17
N PHE A 67 -0.90 3.74 -11.94
CA PHE A 67 -1.48 2.48 -11.50
C PHE A 67 -2.68 2.74 -10.59
N SER A 68 -3.71 1.95 -10.77
CA SER A 68 -4.89 1.91 -9.90
C SER A 68 -5.23 0.46 -9.65
N LEU A 69 -4.98 0.01 -8.44
CA LEU A 69 -5.12 -1.39 -8.03
C LEU A 69 -6.05 -1.52 -6.83
N SER A 70 -6.78 -2.63 -6.72
CA SER A 70 -7.47 -3.06 -5.51
C SER A 70 -6.61 -4.07 -4.73
N GLY A 71 -6.97 -4.37 -3.48
CA GLY A 71 -6.22 -5.36 -2.70
C GLY A 71 -6.24 -6.79 -3.24
N LYS A 72 -7.02 -7.09 -4.28
CA LYS A 72 -7.23 -8.44 -4.84
C LYS A 72 -6.51 -8.73 -6.16
N GLU A 73 -5.60 -7.87 -6.56
CA GLU A 73 -4.94 -7.94 -7.87
C GLU A 73 -3.65 -8.78 -7.89
#